data_AF-A0A954JDS1-F1
#
_entry.id   AF-A0A954JDS1-F1
#
_cell.length_a   1.000
_cell.length_b   1.000
_cell.length_c   1.000
_cell.angle_alpha   90.00
_cell.angle_beta   90.00
_cell.angle_gamma   90.00
#
_symmetry.space_group_name_H-M   'P 1'
#
loop_
_entity.id
_entity.type
_entity.pdbx_description
1 polymer ?
#
loop_
_entity_poly.entity_id
_entity_poly.type
_entity_poly.pdbx_seq_one_letter_code
_entity_poly.pdbx_strand_id
1 'polypeptide(L)'
;MNTDMQNDMIKKTTPYSEEWLTELQQLLGKSTCDQLGLYAIPSTLLLSVVVPVYNEKETLHLILEKIRSVPINKEIILVDDCSKDGTTDLLKQMEQDQANA
;
A
#
# COMPACT_ATOMS: atom_id res chain seq x y z
N MET A 1 -16.21 24.74 19.68
CA MET A 1 -14.87 24.49 19.11
C MET A 1 -15.08 24.01 17.69
N ASN A 2 -14.36 24.59 16.73
CA ASN A 2 -14.72 24.63 15.31
C ASN A 2 -14.45 23.30 14.59
N THR A 3 -15.51 22.67 14.07
CA THR A 3 -15.48 21.37 13.36
C THR A 3 -14.56 21.40 12.12
N ASP A 4 -14.37 22.58 11.53
CA ASP A 4 -13.54 22.76 10.33
C ASP A 4 -12.04 22.59 10.61
N MET A 5 -11.56 22.96 11.80
CA MET A 5 -10.13 22.80 12.17
C MET A 5 -9.74 21.35 12.43
N GLN A 6 -10.64 20.55 13.02
CA GLN A 6 -10.38 19.14 13.29
C GLN A 6 -10.40 18.30 12.00
N ASN A 7 -11.28 18.65 11.05
CA ASN A 7 -11.33 18.02 9.73
C ASN A 7 -10.07 18.29 8.88
N ASP A 8 -9.46 19.48 9.01
CA ASP A 8 -8.20 19.80 8.34
C ASP A 8 -6.98 19.12 8.96
N MET A 9 -7.04 18.71 10.24
CA MET A 9 -5.99 17.91 10.89
C MET A 9 -6.03 16.44 10.44
N ILE A 10 -7.22 15.82 10.42
CA ILE A 10 -7.37 14.41 9.97
C ILE A 10 -6.96 14.23 8.50
N LYS A 11 -7.15 15.26 7.65
CA LYS A 11 -6.66 15.23 6.26
C LYS A 11 -5.14 15.29 6.12
N LYS A 12 -4.43 15.72 7.16
CA LYS A 12 -2.96 15.82 7.15
C LYS A 12 -2.28 14.57 7.69
N THR A 13 -2.98 13.74 8.47
CA THR A 13 -2.43 12.50 9.00
C THR A 13 -2.51 11.37 7.97
N THR A 14 -1.51 10.48 7.98
CA THR A 14 -1.47 9.32 7.08
C THR A 14 -2.57 8.34 7.48
N PRO A 15 -3.48 7.95 6.57
CA PRO A 15 -4.52 6.97 6.89
C PRO A 15 -3.95 5.69 7.47
N TYR A 16 -4.65 5.10 8.45
CA TYR A 16 -4.24 3.90 9.19
C TYR A 16 -2.94 4.03 10.01
N SER A 17 -2.46 5.24 10.28
CA SER A 17 -1.40 5.47 11.29
C SER A 17 -1.97 5.52 12.72
N GLU A 18 -1.11 5.36 13.73
CA GLU A 18 -1.48 5.53 15.14
C GLU A 18 -2.01 6.94 15.45
N GLU A 19 -1.40 7.96 14.84
CA GLU A 19 -1.83 9.36 14.97
C GLU A 19 -3.23 9.55 14.37
N TRP A 20 -3.46 9.03 13.17
CA TRP A 20 -4.76 9.08 12.50
C TRP A 20 -5.86 8.37 13.30
N LEU A 21 -5.58 7.19 13.84
CA LEU A 21 -6.54 6.49 14.69
C LEU A 21 -6.82 7.28 15.98
N THR A 22 -5.78 7.85 16.59
CA THR A 22 -5.92 8.66 17.82
C THR A 22 -6.83 9.86 17.57
N GLU A 23 -6.65 10.58 16.47
CA GLU A 23 -7.51 11.70 16.08
C GLU A 23 -8.96 11.27 15.85
N LEU A 24 -9.18 10.14 15.16
CA LEU A 24 -10.52 9.61 14.93
C LEU A 24 -11.20 9.15 16.21
N GLN A 25 -10.46 8.52 17.13
CA GLN A 25 -10.99 8.11 18.43
C GLN A 25 -11.35 9.32 19.30
N GLN A 26 -10.63 10.44 19.18
CA GLN A 26 -11.00 11.69 19.85
C GLN A 26 -12.29 12.30 19.28
N LEU A 27 -12.54 12.15 17.98
CA LEU A 27 -13.71 12.71 17.31
C LEU A 27 -14.97 11.83 17.43
N LEU A 28 -14.84 10.54 17.14
CA LEU A 28 -15.95 9.59 17.04
C LEU A 28 -16.11 8.74 18.30
N GLY A 29 -15.09 8.67 19.15
CA GLY A 29 -15.02 7.74 20.27
C GLY A 29 -14.54 6.35 19.85
N LYS A 30 -13.84 5.67 20.76
CA LYS A 30 -13.26 4.33 20.52
C LYS A 30 -14.28 3.30 20.03
N SER A 31 -15.45 3.23 20.67
CA SER A 31 -16.50 2.25 20.31
C SER A 31 -16.95 2.39 18.85
N THR A 32 -17.13 3.63 18.38
CA THR A 32 -17.52 3.89 16.99
C THR A 32 -16.39 3.55 16.03
N CYS A 33 -15.13 3.89 16.36
CA CYS A 33 -13.98 3.48 15.55
C CYS A 33 -13.88 1.95 15.40
N ASP A 34 -14.03 1.22 16.50
CA ASP A 34 -13.99 -0.25 16.50
C ASP A 34 -15.14 -0.83 15.63
N GLN A 35 -16.37 -0.31 15.77
CA GLN A 35 -17.53 -0.75 14.99
C GLN A 35 -17.40 -0.49 13.48
N LEU A 36 -16.68 0.58 13.11
CA LEU A 36 -16.42 0.94 11.72
C LEU A 36 -15.16 0.28 11.14
N GLY A 37 -14.43 -0.50 11.94
CA GLY A 37 -13.17 -1.14 11.49
C GLY A 37 -12.04 -0.13 11.26
N LEU A 38 -12.02 0.96 12.01
CA LEU A 38 -10.95 1.95 12.01
C LEU A 38 -9.87 1.50 13.00
N TYR A 39 -8.73 1.06 12.47
CA TYR A 39 -7.57 0.64 13.26
C TYR A 39 -6.28 1.19 12.66
N ALA A 40 -5.22 1.22 13.46
CA ALA A 40 -3.88 1.53 13.00
C ALA A 40 -3.23 0.25 12.48
N ILE A 41 -2.58 0.33 11.32
CA ILE A 41 -1.78 -0.77 10.78
C ILE A 41 -0.40 -0.71 11.46
N PRO A 42 0.01 -1.76 12.19
CA PRO A 42 1.32 -1.76 12.84
C PRO A 42 2.44 -1.63 11.80
N SER A 43 3.45 -0.81 12.09
CA SER A 43 4.62 -0.64 11.20
C SER A 43 5.44 -1.93 11.03
N THR A 44 5.27 -2.89 11.94
CA THR A 44 5.89 -4.22 11.89
C THR A 44 5.19 -5.19 10.95
N LEU A 45 3.97 -4.88 10.50
CA LEU A 45 3.25 -5.71 9.55
C LEU A 45 3.91 -5.61 8.17
N LEU A 46 4.22 -6.77 7.58
CA LEU A 46 4.67 -6.87 6.19
C LEU A 46 3.51 -7.41 5.35
N LEU A 47 3.00 -6.59 4.44
CA LEU A 47 1.95 -7.00 3.50
C LEU A 47 2.56 -7.70 2.29
N SER A 48 2.19 -8.95 2.04
CA SER A 48 2.56 -9.64 0.81
C SER A 48 1.57 -9.33 -0.31
N VAL A 49 2.04 -8.70 -1.39
CA VAL A 49 1.25 -8.40 -2.59
C VAL A 49 1.65 -9.36 -3.71
N VAL A 50 0.83 -10.38 -3.95
CA VAL A 50 1.05 -11.34 -5.04
C VAL A 50 0.39 -10.81 -6.31
N VAL A 51 1.17 -10.66 -7.38
CA VAL A 51 0.70 -10.13 -8.67
C VAL A 51 0.96 -11.18 -9.75
N PRO A 52 -0.08 -11.87 -10.26
CA PRO A 52 0.05 -12.66 -11.48
C PRO A 52 0.26 -11.73 -12.68
N VAL A 53 1.20 -12.09 -13.55
CA VAL A 53 1.63 -11.26 -14.68
C VAL A 53 1.53 -12.10 -15.95
N TYR A 54 0.75 -11.65 -16.93
CA TYR A 54 0.63 -12.28 -18.24
C TYR A 54 0.61 -11.23 -19.35
N ASN A 55 1.66 -11.20 -20.17
CA ASN A 55 1.81 -10.25 -21.27
C ASN A 55 1.65 -8.77 -20.85
N GLU A 56 2.30 -8.38 -19.75
CA GLU A 56 2.23 -7.02 -19.17
C GLU A 56 3.53 -6.24 -19.38
N LYS A 57 4.35 -6.59 -20.38
CA LYS A 57 5.67 -5.96 -20.58
C LYS A 57 5.61 -4.42 -20.62
N GLU A 58 4.58 -3.87 -21.26
CA GLU A 58 4.41 -2.43 -21.43
C GLU A 58 3.70 -1.74 -20.25
N THR A 59 3.05 -2.50 -19.37
CA THR A 59 2.10 -2.00 -18.35
C THR A 59 2.51 -2.32 -16.92
N LEU A 60 3.42 -3.28 -16.74
CA LEU A 60 3.90 -3.73 -15.43
C LEU A 60 4.46 -2.58 -14.59
N HIS A 61 5.18 -1.63 -15.21
CA HIS A 61 5.72 -0.47 -14.50
C HIS A 61 4.64 0.39 -13.84
N LEU A 62 3.51 0.62 -14.51
CA LEU A 62 2.37 1.38 -13.97
C LEU A 62 1.72 0.66 -12.79
N ILE A 63 1.64 -0.68 -12.85
CA ILE A 63 1.10 -1.51 -11.76
C ILE A 63 2.01 -1.40 -10.54
N LEU A 64 3.33 -1.55 -10.74
CA LEU A 64 4.32 -1.46 -9.67
C LEU A 64 4.36 -0.08 -9.03
N GLU A 65 4.28 1.00 -9.81
CA GLU A 65 4.20 2.37 -9.28
C GLU A 65 2.97 2.54 -8.36
N LYS A 66 1.81 2.06 -8.80
CA LYS A 66 0.58 2.11 -7.99
C LYS A 66 0.73 1.33 -6.69
N ILE A 67 1.25 0.10 -6.73
CA ILE A 67 1.46 -0.71 -5.52
C ILE A 67 2.47 -0.04 -4.58
N ARG A 68 3.57 0.49 -5.11
CA ARG A 68 4.61 1.19 -4.34
C ARG A 68 4.10 2.47 -3.69
N SER A 69 3.17 3.18 -4.33
CA SER A 69 2.61 4.44 -3.81
C SER A 69 1.80 4.30 -2.51
N VAL A 70 1.29 3.10 -2.21
CA VAL A 70 0.55 2.84 -0.97
C VAL A 70 1.53 2.85 0.21
N PRO A 71 1.35 3.68 1.26
CA PRO A 71 2.33 3.85 2.34
C PRO A 71 2.26 2.75 3.42
N ILE A 72 2.22 1.49 2.98
CA ILE A 72 2.23 0.29 3.84
C ILE A 72 3.52 -0.48 3.56
N ASN A 73 4.19 -0.98 4.61
CA ASN A 73 5.34 -1.85 4.44
C ASN A 73 4.91 -3.14 3.73
N LYS A 74 5.56 -3.47 2.62
CA LYS A 74 5.09 -4.53 1.73
C LYS A 74 6.22 -5.20 0.97
N GLU A 75 6.03 -6.47 0.69
CA GLU A 75 6.77 -7.22 -0.32
C GLU A 75 5.88 -7.43 -1.55
N ILE A 76 6.48 -7.45 -2.74
CA ILE A 76 5.75 -7.64 -4.00
C ILE A 76 6.29 -8.90 -4.65
N ILE A 77 5.42 -9.89 -4.85
CA ILE A 77 5.74 -11.18 -5.44
C ILE A 77 5.12 -11.23 -6.83
N LEU A 78 5.95 -11.11 -7.86
CA LEU A 78 5.52 -11.17 -9.26
C LEU A 78 5.57 -12.62 -9.72
N VAL A 79 4.44 -13.13 -10.25
CA VAL A 79 4.33 -14.50 -10.76
C VAL A 79 4.04 -14.45 -12.25
N ASP A 80 5.03 -14.78 -13.07
CA ASP A 80 4.86 -14.88 -14.53
C ASP A 80 3.99 -16.09 -14.90
N ASP A 81 2.85 -15.84 -15.53
CA ASP A 81 1.88 -16.87 -15.95
C ASP A 81 2.14 -17.32 -17.41
N CYS A 82 3.39 -17.73 -17.69
CA CYS A 82 3.83 -18.17 -19.01
C CYS A 82 3.64 -17.12 -20.13
N SER A 83 4.09 -15.88 -19.88
CA SER A 83 4.02 -14.80 -20.87
C SER A 83 4.77 -15.10 -22.17
N LYS A 84 4.39 -14.44 -23.27
CA LYS A 84 4.95 -14.64 -24.62
C LYS A 84 5.41 -13.35 -25.31
N ASP A 85 5.29 -12.21 -24.63
CA ASP A 85 5.58 -10.88 -25.16
C ASP A 85 6.94 -10.30 -24.72
N GLY A 86 7.71 -11.07 -23.93
CA GLY A 86 8.96 -10.63 -23.31
C GLY A 86 8.83 -10.17 -21.86
N THR A 87 7.64 -10.30 -21.23
CA THR A 87 7.44 -10.05 -19.79
C THR A 87 8.41 -10.87 -18.93
N THR A 88 8.62 -12.15 -19.24
CA THR A 88 9.53 -13.02 -18.48
C THR A 88 10.96 -12.49 -18.45
N ASP A 89 11.45 -11.94 -19.58
CA ASP A 89 12.81 -11.39 -19.67
C ASP A 89 12.92 -10.07 -18.89
N LEU A 90 11.88 -9.22 -18.96
CA LEU A 90 11.78 -8.01 -18.15
C LEU A 90 11.85 -8.33 -16.65
N LEU A 91 11.10 -9.33 -16.19
CA LEU A 91 11.09 -9.73 -14.77
C LEU A 91 12.48 -10.20 -14.30
N LYS A 92 13.20 -10.97 -15.11
CA LYS A 92 14.57 -11.41 -14.79
C LYS A 92 15.56 -10.23 -14.70
N GLN A 93 15.42 -9.24 -15.58
CA GLN A 93 16.24 -8.02 -15.51
C GLN A 93 16.00 -7.29 -14.19
N MET A 94 14.74 -7.13 -13.80
CA MET A 94 14.36 -6.48 -12.54
C MET A 94 14.90 -7.21 -11.30
N GLU A 95 14.88 -8.54 -11.30
CA GLU A 95 15.46 -9.36 -10.23
C GLU A 95 16.97 -9.11 -10.08
N GLN A 96 17.69 -9.06 -11.21
CA GLN A 96 19.12 -8.80 -11.22
C GLN A 96 19.46 -7.38 -10.74
N ASP A 97 18.65 -6.38 -11.11
CA ASP A 97 18.81 -5.01 -10.64
C ASP A 97 18.61 -4.90 -9.12
N GLN A 98 17.66 -5.65 -8.55
CA GLN A 98 17.45 -5.70 -7.10
C GLN A 98 18.59 -6.39 -6.35
N ALA A 99 19.20 -7.43 -6.92
CA ALA A 99 20.34 -8.12 -6.31
C ALA A 99 21.62 -7.27 -6.28
N ASN A 100 21.71 -6.27 -7.16
CA ASN A 100 22.87 -5.38 -7.31
C ASN A 100 22.72 -4.05 -6.58
N ALA A 101 21.53 -3.75 -6.03
CA ALA A 101 21.21 -2.52 -5.31
C ALA A 101 21.42 -2.68 -3.80
#